data_AF-A0A1V9VAL4-F1
#
_entry.id   AF-A0A1V9VAL4-F1
#
_cell.length_a   1.000
_cell.length_b   1.000
_cell.length_c   1.000
_cell.angle_alpha   90.00
_cell.angle_beta   90.00
_cell.angle_gamma   90.00
#
_symmetry.space_group_name_H-M   'P 1'
#
loop_
_entity.id
_entity.type
_entity.pdbx_description
1 polymer ?
#
loop_
_entity_poly.entity_id
_entity_poly.type
_entity_poly.pdbx_seq_one_letter_code
_entity_poly.pdbx_strand_id
1 'polypeptide(L)'
;MKKLVLITIFLGIELLANNISKEDLGKALFFDVNLSKNRTQSCATCHNPEAAFIDDRDNGVSKMASLGDDLKSLGDRQAPTASYAKFSPDFHFNAKKGFYVGGQFWDGRE
;
A
#
# COMPACT_ATOMS: atom_id res chain seq x y z
N MET A 1 -11.54 -42.93 6.17
CA MET A 1 -11.94 -41.90 5.17
C MET A 1 -11.73 -40.48 5.68
N LYS A 2 -12.36 -40.02 6.78
CA LYS A 2 -12.20 -38.64 7.28
C LYS A 2 -10.74 -38.25 7.63
N LYS A 3 -9.95 -39.16 8.23
CA LYS A 3 -8.53 -38.92 8.52
C LYS A 3 -7.66 -38.79 7.26
N LEU A 4 -7.96 -39.53 6.20
CA LEU A 4 -7.21 -39.48 4.94
C LEU A 4 -7.50 -38.19 4.18
N VAL A 5 -8.76 -37.75 4.18
CA VAL A 5 -9.19 -36.44 3.61
C VAL A 5 -8.54 -35.28 4.36
N LEU A 6 -8.46 -35.33 5.70
CA LEU A 6 -7.80 -34.30 6.50
C LEU A 6 -6.30 -34.19 6.20
N ILE A 7 -5.61 -35.32 6.03
CA ILE A 7 -4.18 -35.36 5.71
C ILE A 7 -3.91 -34.82 4.31
N THR A 8 -4.74 -35.16 3.32
CA THR A 8 -4.60 -34.62 1.95
C THR A 8 -4.90 -33.12 1.87
N ILE A 9 -5.83 -32.61 2.69
CA ILE A 9 -6.10 -31.17 2.78
C ILE A 9 -4.90 -30.45 3.41
N PHE A 10 -4.32 -30.99 4.48
CA PHE A 10 -3.15 -30.39 5.14
C PHE A 10 -1.91 -30.37 4.23
N LEU A 11 -1.59 -31.50 3.57
CA LEU A 11 -0.47 -31.56 2.61
C LEU A 11 -0.66 -30.61 1.42
N GLY A 12 -1.90 -30.42 0.96
CA GLY A 12 -2.20 -29.48 -0.13
C GLY A 12 -1.99 -28.01 0.26
N ILE A 13 -2.24 -27.65 1.52
CA ILE A 13 -2.06 -26.27 2.02
C ILE A 13 -0.56 -25.93 2.14
N GLU A 14 0.26 -26.85 2.63
CA GLU A 14 1.71 -26.63 2.77
C GLU A 14 2.44 -26.42 1.43
N LEU A 15 1.97 -27.07 0.36
CA LEU A 15 2.56 -26.94 -0.98
C LEU A 15 2.28 -25.57 -1.62
N LEU A 16 1.13 -24.95 -1.29
CA LEU A 16 0.75 -23.62 -1.79
C LEU A 16 1.45 -22.48 -1.02
N ALA A 17 1.64 -22.65 0.29
CA ALA A 17 2.31 -21.64 1.12
C ALA A 17 3.78 -21.41 0.74
N ASN A 18 4.46 -22.45 0.23
CA ASN A 18 5.88 -22.39 -0.12
C ASN A 18 6.20 -21.73 -1.48
N ASN A 19 5.19 -21.31 -2.25
CA ASN A 19 5.38 -20.72 -3.58
C ASN A 19 4.87 -19.26 -3.71
N ILE A 20 4.59 -18.57 -2.60
CA ILE A 20 4.21 -17.16 -2.67
C ILE A 20 5.46 -16.29 -2.92
N SER A 21 5.44 -15.48 -3.99
CA SER A 21 6.50 -14.51 -4.23
C SER A 21 6.42 -13.35 -3.22
N LYS A 22 7.52 -12.59 -3.06
CA LYS A 22 7.49 -11.38 -2.21
C LYS A 22 6.50 -10.35 -2.78
N GLU A 23 6.38 -10.30 -4.10
CA GLU A 23 5.46 -9.45 -4.83
C GLU A 23 4.00 -9.85 -4.56
N ASP A 24 3.69 -11.15 -4.57
CA ASP A 24 2.35 -11.64 -4.24
C ASP A 24 1.98 -11.35 -2.78
N LEU A 25 2.92 -11.55 -1.85
CA LEU A 25 2.73 -11.18 -0.45
C LEU A 25 2.53 -9.66 -0.30
N GLY A 26 3.36 -8.85 -0.94
CA GLY A 26 3.23 -7.40 -0.92
C GLY A 26 1.89 -6.93 -1.49
N LYS A 27 1.43 -7.55 -2.58
CA LYS A 27 0.09 -7.32 -3.13
C LYS A 27 -0.98 -7.69 -2.11
N ALA A 28 -0.91 -8.85 -1.48
CA ALA A 28 -1.89 -9.25 -0.46
C ALA A 28 -1.98 -8.21 0.67
N LEU A 29 -0.84 -7.75 1.18
CA LEU A 29 -0.76 -6.71 2.22
C LEU A 29 -1.31 -5.36 1.75
N PHE A 30 -1.07 -4.97 0.50
CA PHE A 30 -1.54 -3.70 -0.06
C PHE A 30 -3.08 -3.56 -0.03
N PHE A 31 -3.78 -4.68 -0.15
CA PHE A 31 -5.26 -4.73 -0.12
C PHE A 31 -5.82 -5.16 1.25
N ASP A 32 -4.98 -5.50 2.24
CA ASP A 32 -5.43 -6.01 3.53
C ASP A 32 -5.90 -4.90 4.48
N VAL A 33 -7.20 -4.88 4.78
CA VAL A 33 -7.78 -3.91 5.72
C VAL A 33 -7.40 -4.17 7.17
N ASN A 34 -6.95 -5.39 7.52
CA ASN A 34 -6.56 -5.72 8.90
C ASN A 34 -5.33 -4.94 9.38
N LEU A 35 -4.61 -4.26 8.48
CA LEU A 35 -3.50 -3.38 8.80
C LEU A 35 -3.94 -2.00 9.34
N SER A 36 -5.23 -1.70 9.34
CA SER A 36 -5.80 -0.52 10.00
C SER A 36 -6.45 -0.87 11.35
N LYS A 37 -6.52 0.11 12.26
CA LYS A 37 -6.94 -0.11 13.66
C LYS A 37 -8.39 -0.59 13.77
N ASN A 38 -9.29 0.06 13.03
CA ASN A 38 -10.72 -0.25 12.97
C ASN A 38 -11.04 -1.23 11.83
N ARG A 39 -10.03 -1.66 11.08
CA ARG A 39 -10.12 -2.58 9.94
C ARG A 39 -11.02 -2.07 8.82
N THR A 40 -11.00 -0.75 8.58
CA THR A 40 -11.83 -0.11 7.54
C THR A 40 -11.06 0.31 6.30
N GLN A 41 -9.74 0.38 6.36
CA GLN A 41 -8.89 0.80 5.23
C GLN A 41 -7.65 -0.06 5.05
N SER A 42 -7.16 -0.10 3.81
CA SER A 42 -5.86 -0.66 3.40
C SER A 42 -5.06 0.39 2.63
N CYS A 43 -3.89 0.03 2.11
CA CYS A 43 -3.13 0.92 1.22
C CYS A 43 -3.96 1.30 -0.01
N ALA A 44 -4.68 0.32 -0.58
CA ALA A 44 -5.53 0.50 -1.75
C ALA A 44 -6.72 1.45 -1.53
N THR A 45 -7.12 1.71 -0.28
CA THR A 45 -8.20 2.66 0.03
C THR A 45 -7.82 4.10 -0.36
N CYS A 46 -6.57 4.50 -0.13
CA CYS A 46 -6.06 5.83 -0.51
C CYS A 46 -5.23 5.79 -1.81
N HIS A 47 -4.79 4.62 -2.25
CA HIS A 47 -4.07 4.41 -3.49
C HIS A 47 -4.87 3.47 -4.41
N ASN A 48 -6.00 3.96 -4.91
CA ASN A 48 -6.98 3.17 -5.66
C ASN A 48 -6.41 2.73 -7.03
N PRO A 49 -6.23 1.42 -7.30
CA PRO A 49 -5.72 0.94 -8.59
C PRO A 49 -6.55 1.36 -9.81
N GLU A 50 -7.87 1.52 -9.65
CA GLU A 50 -8.78 1.95 -10.73
C GLU A 50 -8.64 3.44 -11.06
N ALA A 51 -8.03 4.21 -10.15
CA ALA A 51 -7.74 5.62 -10.31
C ALA A 51 -6.21 5.87 -10.35
N ALA A 52 -5.44 5.00 -11.00
CA ALA A 52 -3.98 5.13 -11.12
C ALA A 52 -3.27 5.30 -9.76
N PHE A 53 -3.75 4.63 -8.72
CA PHE A 53 -3.20 4.61 -7.37
C PHE A 53 -3.21 5.96 -6.64
N ILE A 54 -4.17 6.84 -6.92
CA ILE A 54 -4.48 8.02 -6.08
C ILE A 54 -5.76 7.79 -5.27
N ASP A 55 -6.03 8.69 -4.32
CA ASP A 55 -7.31 8.72 -3.59
C ASP A 55 -8.33 9.52 -4.41
N ASP A 56 -9.33 8.83 -4.92
CA ASP A 56 -10.39 9.42 -5.75
C ASP A 56 -11.71 9.63 -5.00
N ARG A 57 -11.75 9.36 -3.70
CA ARG A 57 -12.92 9.53 -2.83
C ARG A 57 -13.22 11.01 -2.57
N ASP A 58 -14.48 11.32 -2.31
CA ASP A 58 -14.84 12.59 -1.65
C ASP A 58 -14.65 12.44 -0.15
N ASN A 59 -13.53 12.97 0.36
CA ASN A 59 -13.12 12.83 1.75
C ASN A 59 -13.71 13.95 2.65
N GLY A 60 -14.83 14.57 2.25
CA GLY A 60 -15.40 15.76 2.90
C GLY A 60 -14.67 17.06 2.57
N VAL A 61 -13.53 16.95 1.87
CA VAL A 61 -12.75 18.05 1.28
C VAL A 61 -12.47 17.75 -0.20
N SER A 62 -13.42 17.09 -0.88
CA SER A 62 -13.19 16.51 -2.21
C SER A 62 -11.94 15.60 -2.19
N LYS A 63 -11.08 15.69 -3.21
CA LYS A 63 -9.87 14.87 -3.37
C LYS A 63 -8.59 15.56 -2.86
N MET A 64 -8.71 16.62 -2.07
CA MET A 64 -7.56 17.43 -1.62
C MET A 64 -6.68 16.70 -0.61
N ALA A 65 -7.28 15.88 0.25
CA ALA A 65 -6.59 15.06 1.24
C ALA A 65 -7.39 13.77 1.49
N SER A 66 -6.74 12.78 2.10
CA SER A 66 -7.34 11.48 2.41
C SER A 66 -7.90 11.45 3.83
N LEU A 67 -9.12 10.91 3.97
CA LEU A 67 -9.73 10.60 5.26
C LEU A 67 -9.14 9.29 5.80
N GLY A 68 -8.76 9.31 7.08
CA GLY A 68 -8.22 8.16 7.80
C GLY A 68 -9.28 7.20 8.36
N ASP A 69 -8.79 6.14 9.01
CA ASP A 69 -9.54 4.94 9.44
C ASP A 69 -10.57 5.22 10.54
N ASP A 70 -10.42 6.34 11.23
CA ASP A 70 -11.37 6.81 12.24
C ASP A 70 -12.55 7.59 11.66
N LEU A 71 -12.58 7.76 10.34
CA LEU A 71 -13.57 8.54 9.59
C LEU A 71 -13.69 10.00 10.05
N LYS A 72 -12.63 10.53 10.68
CA LYS A 72 -12.61 11.89 11.25
C LYS A 72 -11.32 12.64 10.91
N SER A 73 -10.19 11.97 11.02
CA SER A 73 -8.87 12.57 10.82
C SER A 73 -8.58 12.72 9.34
N LEU A 74 -8.30 13.95 8.92
CA LEU A 74 -7.87 14.28 7.56
C LEU A 74 -6.37 14.60 7.56
N GLY A 75 -5.67 14.15 6.52
CA GLY A 75 -4.33 14.63 6.23
C GLY A 75 -4.33 16.09 5.74
N ASP A 76 -3.15 16.69 5.67
CA ASP A 76 -2.93 18.02 5.09
C ASP A 76 -2.33 17.96 3.67
N ARG A 77 -2.19 16.74 3.12
CA ARG A 77 -1.64 16.50 1.78
C ARG A 77 -2.46 15.45 1.04
N GLN A 78 -2.51 15.58 -0.28
CA GLN A 78 -3.10 14.60 -1.18
C GLN A 78 -2.23 13.33 -1.24
N ALA A 79 -2.84 12.16 -1.34
CA ALA A 79 -2.14 10.90 -1.55
C ALA A 79 -1.59 10.84 -3.00
N PRO A 80 -0.26 10.90 -3.22
CA PRO A 80 0.29 10.86 -4.57
C PRO A 80 0.07 9.48 -5.20
N THR A 81 0.23 9.38 -6.52
CA THR A 81 0.18 8.08 -7.19
C THR A 81 1.27 7.15 -6.66
N ALA A 82 0.95 5.89 -6.36
CA ALA A 82 1.96 4.86 -6.11
C ALA A 82 2.62 4.36 -7.40
N SER A 83 2.01 4.64 -8.56
CA SER A 83 2.59 4.29 -9.87
C SER A 83 3.92 5.01 -10.07
N TYR A 84 4.91 4.29 -10.59
CA TYR A 84 6.26 4.80 -10.84
C TYR A 84 7.04 5.30 -9.59
N ALA A 85 6.48 5.25 -8.38
CA ALA A 85 7.14 5.70 -7.16
C ALA A 85 8.46 4.96 -6.88
N LYS A 86 8.57 3.70 -7.31
CA LYS A 86 9.81 2.88 -7.24
C LYS A 86 11.00 3.50 -7.98
N PHE A 87 10.77 4.40 -8.94
CA PHE A 87 11.83 5.03 -9.72
C PHE A 87 12.35 6.33 -9.10
N SER A 88 11.78 6.79 -7.98
CA SER A 88 12.42 7.85 -7.20
C SER A 88 13.75 7.32 -6.66
N PRO A 89 14.87 8.04 -6.83
CA PRO A 89 16.13 7.65 -6.21
C PRO A 89 16.07 7.88 -4.69
N ASP A 90 16.97 7.26 -3.95
CA ASP A 90 17.16 7.57 -2.53
C ASP A 90 17.42 9.06 -2.32
N PHE A 91 16.96 9.61 -1.19
CA PHE A 91 17.16 11.02 -0.88
C PHE A 91 18.65 11.35 -0.72
N HIS A 92 19.16 12.29 -1.53
CA HIS A 92 20.56 12.73 -1.46
C HIS A 92 20.74 14.16 -1.98
N PHE A 93 21.83 14.81 -1.57
CA PHE A 93 22.23 16.11 -2.14
C PHE A 93 22.99 15.90 -3.46
N ASN A 94 22.50 16.49 -4.54
CA ASN A 94 23.19 16.45 -5.83
C ASN A 94 24.14 17.65 -5.96
N ALA A 95 25.42 17.44 -5.62
CA ALA A 95 26.43 18.51 -5.67
C ALA A 95 26.63 19.15 -7.05
N LYS A 96 26.39 18.41 -8.15
CA LYS A 96 26.51 18.94 -9.52
C LYS A 96 25.36 19.88 -9.87
N LYS A 97 24.17 19.62 -9.33
CA LYS A 97 22.95 20.40 -9.59
C LYS A 97 22.67 21.45 -8.52
N GLY A 98 23.27 21.32 -7.33
CA GLY A 98 23.11 22.26 -6.22
C GLY A 98 21.79 22.12 -5.44
N PHE A 99 21.08 21.00 -5.56
CA PHE A 99 19.83 20.74 -4.85
C PHE A 99 19.65 19.28 -4.43
N TYR A 100 18.79 19.04 -3.45
CA TYR A 100 18.40 17.70 -2.99
C TYR A 100 17.48 17.01 -4.01
N VAL A 101 17.65 15.69 -4.16
CA VAL A 101 16.91 14.86 -5.12
C VAL A 101 16.49 13.56 -4.43
N GLY A 102 15.30 13.08 -4.79
CA GLY A 102 14.83 11.75 -4.42
C GLY A 102 13.99 11.73 -3.15
N GLY A 103 13.91 10.53 -2.57
CA GLY A 103 13.08 10.21 -1.44
C GLY A 103 11.62 9.97 -1.81
N GLN A 104 10.86 9.57 -0.79
CA GLN A 104 9.42 9.36 -0.81
C GLN A 104 8.71 10.45 -0.01
N PHE A 105 7.39 10.52 -0.18
CA PHE A 105 6.54 11.64 0.24
C PHE A 105 6.84 12.97 -0.47
N TRP A 106 5.91 13.91 -0.34
CA TRP A 106 6.01 15.25 -0.95
C TRP A 106 7.23 16.09 -0.52
N ASP A 107 7.82 15.77 0.63
CA ASP A 107 8.96 16.48 1.21
C ASP A 107 10.24 15.63 1.29
N GLY A 108 10.24 14.42 0.72
CA GLY A 108 11.44 13.58 0.62
C GLY A 108 11.99 13.07 1.96
N ARG A 109 11.14 12.93 2.99
CA ARG A 109 11.60 12.55 4.34
C ARG A 109 11.90 11.06 4.53
N GLU A 110 11.60 10.23 3.54
CA GLU A 110 11.96 8.80 3.47
C GLU A 110 12.77 8.52 2.21
#